data_AF-A0A9X6JQS6-F1
#
_entry.id   AF-A0A9X6JQS6-F1
#
_cell.length_a   1.000
_cell.length_b   1.000
_cell.length_c   1.000
_cell.angle_alpha   90.00
_cell.angle_beta   90.00
_cell.angle_gamma   90.00
#
_symmetry.space_group_name_H-M   'P 1'
#
loop_
_entity.id
_entity.type
_entity.pdbx_description
1 polymer ?
#
loop_
_entity_poly.entity_id
_entity_poly.type
_entity_poly.pdbx_seq_one_letter_code
_entity_poly.pdbx_strand_id
1 'polypeptide(L)' 'MQSLKLLKFNICIFGILFITYCIGFFSEFITEHTFNWFKGIAAIGFLFVLMMNSLDLKDKNYKTT' A
#
# COMPACT_ATOMS: atom_id res chain seq x y z
N MET A 1 -23.44 -1.94 -0.08
CA MET A 1 -22.73 -0.68 -0.39
C MET A 1 -21.63 -0.27 0.60
N GLN A 2 -21.72 -0.56 1.91
CA GLN A 2 -20.65 -0.21 2.88
C GLN A 2 -19.29 -0.89 2.62
N SER A 3 -19.28 -2.16 2.20
CA SER A 3 -18.04 -2.93 1.95
C SER A 3 -17.14 -2.29 0.88
N LEU A 4 -17.73 -1.76 -0.20
CA LEU A 4 -16.97 -1.14 -1.30
C LEU A 4 -16.36 0.21 -0.90
N LYS A 5 -17.07 1.00 -0.08
CA LYS A 5 -16.59 2.29 0.41
C LYS A 5 -15.39 2.11 1.36
N LEU A 6 -15.45 1.10 2.23
CA LEU A 6 -14.36 0.76 3.14
C LEU A 6 -13.13 0.22 2.40
N LEU A 7 -13.35 -0.54 1.33
CA LEU A 7 -12.28 -1.03 0.46
C LEU A 7 -11.53 0.10 -0.25
N LYS A 8 -12.26 1.06 -0.84
CA LYS A 8 -11.67 2.26 -1.47
C LYS A 8 -10.91 3.11 -0.45
N PHE A 9 -11.44 3.23 0.76
CA PHE A 9 -10.78 3.95 1.86
C PHE A 9 -9.47 3.27 2.28
N ASN A 10 -9.48 1.94 2.44
CA ASN A 10 -8.27 1.16 2.71
C ASN A 10 -7.21 1.34 1.62
N ILE A 11 -7.58 1.23 0.35
CA ILE A 11 -6.64 1.45 -0.77
C ILE A 11 -6.01 2.84 -0.68
N CYS A 12 -6.80 3.87 -0.36
CA CYS A 12 -6.30 5.24 -0.25
C CYS A 12 -5.29 5.39 0.91
N ILE A 13 -5.62 4.88 2.10
CA ILE A 13 -4.75 4.95 3.29
C ILE A 13 -3.46 4.15 3.08
N PHE A 14 -3.58 2.90 2.64
CA PHE A 14 -2.42 2.05 2.40
C PHE A 14 -1.55 2.58 1.25
N GLY A 15 -2.16 3.25 0.26
CA GLY A 15 -1.45 4.00 -0.78
C GLY A 15 -0.56 5.11 -0.22
N ILE A 16 -1.13 5.97 0.62
CA ILE A 16 -0.38 7.05 1.26
C ILE A 16 0.75 6.49 2.14
N LEU A 17 0.45 5.50 2.98
CA LEU A 17 1.44 4.84 3.84
C LEU A 17 2.59 4.22 3.02
N PHE A 18 2.28 3.54 1.92
CA PHE A 18 3.27 2.97 1.02
C PHE A 18 4.21 4.04 0.44
N ILE A 19 3.65 5.14 -0.05
CA ILE A 19 4.43 6.25 -0.63
C ILE A 19 5.32 6.88 0.43
N THR A 20 4.80 7.18 1.63
CA THR A 20 5.57 7.77 2.72
C THR A 20 6.74 6.89 3.14
N TYR A 21 6.52 5.57 3.28
CA TYR A 21 7.59 4.64 3.64
C TYR A 21 8.61 4.46 2.51
N CYS A 22 8.18 4.44 1.25
CA CYS A 22 9.09 4.44 0.10
C CYS A 22 9.97 5.70 0.09
N ILE A 23 9.37 6.89 0.21
CA ILE A 23 10.12 8.16 0.25
C ILE A 23 11.11 8.15 1.41
N GLY A 24 10.68 7.74 2.60
CA GLY A 24 11.54 7.66 3.77
C GLY A 24 12.69 6.66 3.58
N PHE A 25 12.44 5.52 2.95
CA PHE A 25 13.45 4.52 2.64
C PHE A 25 14.47 5.02 1.60
N PHE A 26 14.00 5.61 0.49
CA PHE A 26 14.88 6.18 -0.52
C PHE A 26 15.67 7.38 0.02
N SER A 27 15.07 8.22 0.86
CA SER A 27 15.75 9.35 1.49
C SER A 27 16.89 8.90 2.39
N GLU A 28 16.68 7.88 3.24
CA GLU A 28 17.75 7.29 4.07
C GLU A 28 18.82 6.62 3.21
N PHE A 29 18.42 5.89 2.18
CA PHE A 29 19.35 5.24 1.25
C PHE A 29 20.26 6.23 0.52
N ILE A 30 19.72 7.37 0.08
CA ILE A 30 20.47 8.40 -0.64
C ILE A 30 21.33 9.24 0.31
N THR A 31 20.80 9.61 1.48
CA THR A 31 21.45 10.59 2.37
C THR A 31 22.48 9.95 3.28
N GLU A 32 22.18 8.77 3.83
CA GLU A 32 23.03 8.14 4.84
C GLU A 32 23.75 6.89 4.29
N HIS A 33 23.45 6.48 3.05
CA HIS A 33 23.88 5.20 2.47
C HIS A 33 23.54 3.99 3.36
N THR A 34 22.60 4.15 4.29
CA THR A 34 22.18 3.12 5.23
C THR A 34 20.93 2.42 4.71
N PHE A 35 20.96 1.09 4.75
CA PHE A 35 19.81 0.29 4.34
C PHE A 35 18.90 0.02 5.54
N ASN A 36 17.83 0.80 5.67
CA ASN A 36 16.85 0.58 6.72
C ASN A 36 15.88 -0.55 6.31
N TRP A 37 16.30 -1.78 6.56
CA TRP A 37 15.54 -3.01 6.28
C TRP A 37 14.12 -2.97 6.84
N PHE A 38 13.90 -2.31 7.98
CA PHE A 38 12.59 -2.22 8.61
C PHE A 38 11.60 -1.41 7.75
N LYS A 39 12.04 -0.27 7.20
CA LYS A 39 11.24 0.55 6.29
C LYS A 39 11.00 -0.15 4.96
N GLY A 40 12.00 -0.87 4.44
CA GLY A 40 11.86 -1.66 3.23
C GLY A 40 10.83 -2.78 3.37
N ILE A 41 10.91 -3.58 4.44
CA ILE A 41 9.95 -4.65 4.73
C ILE A 41 8.55 -4.07 4.96
N ALA A 42 8.43 -2.95 5.68
CA ALA A 42 7.15 -2.27 5.87
C ALA A 42 6.52 -1.81 4.54
N ALA A 43 7.32 -1.22 3.63
CA ALA A 43 6.86 -0.81 2.30
C ALA A 43 6.36 -2.02 1.48
N ILE A 44 7.09 -3.14 1.50
CA ILE A 44 6.65 -4.39 0.83
C ILE A 44 5.33 -4.89 1.43
N GLY A 45 5.19 -4.84 2.75
CA GLY A 45 3.95 -5.21 3.45
C GLY A 45 2.75 -4.35 3.02
N PHE A 46 2.92 -3.02 2.95
CA PHE A 46 1.87 -2.12 2.48
C PHE A 46 1.52 -2.36 1.01
N LEU A 47 2.50 -2.67 0.15
CA LEU A 47 2.26 -3.02 -1.24
C LEU A 47 1.45 -4.31 -1.39
N PHE A 48 1.75 -5.33 -0.57
CA PHE A 48 0.99 -6.57 -0.56
C PHE A 48 -0.47 -6.34 -0.17
N VAL A 49 -0.72 -5.55 0.87
CA VAL A 49 -2.08 -5.18 1.30
C VAL A 49 -2.80 -4.38 0.21
N LEU A 50 -2.13 -3.45 -0.47
CA LEU A 50 -2.68 -2.74 -1.63
C LEU A 50 -3.09 -3.66 -2.77
N MET A 51 -2.26 -4.66 -3.09
CA MET A 51 -2.57 -5.66 -4.11
C MET A 51 -3.80 -6.47 -3.72
N MET A 52 -3.88 -6.97 -2.49
CA MET A 52 -5.04 -7.74 -2.01
C MET A 52 -6.33 -6.92 -2.07
N ASN A 53 -6.31 -5.67 -1.59
CA ASN A 53 -7.47 -4.79 -1.66
C ASN A 53 -7.86 -4.46 -3.12
N SER A 54 -6.89 -4.32 -4.02
CA SER A 54 -7.15 -4.07 -5.46
C SER A 54 -7.75 -5.29 -6.16
N LEU A 55 -7.31 -6.50 -5.81
CA LEU A 55 -7.88 -7.76 -6.31
C LEU A 55 -9.31 -7.95 -5.79
N ASP A 56 -9.57 -7.71 -4.50
CA ASP A 56 -10.91 -7.77 -3.91
C ASP A 56 -11.85 -6.74 -4.57
N LEU A 57 -11.33 -5.57 -4.94
CA LEU A 57 -12.10 -4.54 -5.64
C LEU A 57 -12.48 -5.01 -7.04
N LYS A 58 -11.56 -5.66 -7.77
CA LYS A 58 -11.85 -6.24 -9.09
C LYS A 58 -12.89 -7.35 -9.01
N ASP A 59 -12.78 -8.28 -8.05
CA ASP A 59 -13.75 -9.38 -7.87
C ASP A 59 -15.16 -8.86 -7.57
N LYS A 60 -15.26 -7.90 -6.64
CA LYS A 60 -16.54 -7.29 -6.28
C LYS A 60 -17.17 -6.48 -7.42
N ASN A 61 -16.36 -5.81 -8.24
CA ASN A 61 -16.86 -5.06 -9.39
C ASN A 61 -17.38 -5.98 -10.50
N TYR A 62 -16.75 -7.16 -10.67
CA TYR A 62 -17.15 -8.17 -11.65
C TYR A 62 -18.47 -8.88 -11.29
N LYS A 63 -18.73 -9.11 -10.00
CA LYS A 63 -19.99 -9.72 -9.52
C LYS A 63 -21.21 -8.79 -9.52
N THR A 64 -21.00 -7.49 -9.71
CA THR A 64 -22.07 -6.48 -9.80
C THR A 64 -22.54 -6.20 -11.23
N THR A 65 -21.93 -6.84 -12.23
CA THR A 65 -22.42 -6.84 -13.64
C THR A 65 -23.24 -8.08 -13.88
#